data_AF-A0A3T0L139-F1
#
_entry.id   AF-A0A3T0L139-F1
#
_cell.length_a   1.000
_cell.length_b   1.000
_cell.length_c   1.000
_cell.angle_alpha   90.00
_cell.angle_beta   90.00
_cell.angle_gamma   90.00
#
_symmetry.space_group_name_H-M   'P 1'
#
loop_
_entity.id
_entity.type
_entity.pdbx_description
1 polymer ?
#
loop_
_entity_poly.entity_id
_entity_poly.type
_entity_poly.pdbx_seq_one_letter_code
_entity_poly.pdbx_strand_id
1 'polypeptide(L)'
;MGIFSKFRKKSPWILHYNTGGCNGCDIEILAALAPKFDIERFGMLNRGNPKQSDILLVTGPVTKRCRDVLRRLYIEMPEPKVVVAMGACAHGGGIFRDFYHVENGVDNIIPVDVWIPGCAPRVEAVIDGMVEAVKIWEKKTKEKEYMRGHSVELLEKLGARNDD
;
A
#
# COMPACT_ATOMS: atom_id res chain seq x y z
N MET A 1 -0.70 23.75 -12.44
CA MET A 1 -1.27 22.72 -11.54
C MET A 1 -2.41 22.04 -12.27
N GLY A 2 -2.16 20.84 -12.84
CA GLY A 2 -3.11 20.18 -13.75
C GLY A 2 -4.44 19.84 -13.09
N ILE A 3 -5.53 19.97 -13.85
CA ILE A 3 -6.90 19.73 -13.40
C ILE A 3 -7.08 18.31 -12.80
N PHE A 4 -6.42 17.31 -13.38
CA PHE A 4 -6.48 15.92 -12.93
C PHE A 4 -5.88 15.68 -11.55
N SER A 5 -4.79 16.37 -11.20
CA SER A 5 -4.16 16.26 -9.87
C SER A 5 -5.11 16.79 -8.77
N LYS A 6 -5.91 17.82 -9.07
CA LYS A 6 -6.88 18.38 -8.12
C LYS A 6 -8.05 17.43 -7.82
N PHE A 7 -8.46 16.62 -8.80
CA PHE A 7 -9.58 15.68 -8.65
C PHE A 7 -9.15 14.34 -8.07
N ARG A 8 -8.01 13.79 -8.52
CA ARG A 8 -7.49 12.49 -8.04
C ARG A 8 -7.40 12.46 -6.51
N LYS A 9 -6.78 13.47 -5.90
CA LYS A 9 -6.61 13.54 -4.44
C LYS A 9 -7.91 13.52 -3.62
N LYS A 10 -9.07 13.76 -4.24
CA LYS A 10 -10.38 13.74 -3.57
C LYS A 10 -11.06 12.37 -3.60
N SER A 11 -10.50 11.39 -4.30
CA SER A 11 -11.06 10.04 -4.43
C SER A 11 -9.99 8.95 -4.52
N PRO A 12 -9.06 8.84 -3.56
CA PRO A 12 -8.06 7.77 -3.54
C PRO A 12 -8.68 6.42 -3.15
N TRP A 13 -8.55 5.39 -3.96
CA TRP A 13 -9.07 4.06 -3.59
C TRP A 13 -8.00 3.15 -3.00
N ILE A 14 -8.36 2.47 -1.91
CA ILE A 14 -7.46 1.62 -1.12
C ILE A 14 -7.65 0.17 -1.53
N LEU A 15 -6.55 -0.53 -1.80
CA LEU A 15 -6.49 -1.98 -1.82
C LEU A 15 -5.81 -2.45 -0.55
N HIS A 16 -6.58 -3.02 0.38
CA HIS A 16 -6.03 -3.66 1.56
C HIS A 16 -5.61 -5.11 1.25
N TYR A 17 -4.36 -5.47 1.59
CA TYR A 17 -3.88 -6.84 1.48
C TYR A 17 -3.08 -7.26 2.72
N ASN A 18 -3.52 -8.33 3.36
CA ASN A 18 -2.85 -8.96 4.48
C ASN A 18 -1.89 -10.06 3.96
N THR A 19 -0.60 -9.94 4.29
CA THR A 19 0.46 -10.85 3.82
C THR A 19 0.83 -11.98 4.79
N GLY A 20 0.03 -12.17 5.84
CA GLY A 20 0.23 -13.18 6.89
C GLY A 20 0.23 -12.61 8.32
N GLY A 21 -0.42 -11.48 8.55
CA GLY A 21 -0.59 -10.85 9.86
C GLY A 21 -1.64 -11.54 10.74
N CYS A 22 -1.61 -11.20 12.03
CA CYS A 22 -2.53 -11.72 13.06
C CYS A 22 -3.88 -11.00 13.12
N ASN A 23 -4.26 -10.25 12.08
CA ASN A 23 -5.47 -9.43 11.97
C ASN A 23 -5.57 -8.21 12.90
N GLY A 24 -4.60 -7.98 13.79
CA GLY A 24 -4.62 -6.80 14.66
C GLY A 24 -4.61 -5.47 13.89
N CYS A 25 -3.74 -5.34 12.87
CA CYS A 25 -3.72 -4.15 12.00
C CYS A 25 -4.99 -4.05 11.15
N ASP A 26 -5.56 -5.17 10.72
CA ASP A 26 -6.75 -5.21 9.86
C ASP A 26 -7.98 -4.71 10.61
N ILE A 27 -8.10 -5.00 11.91
CA ILE A 27 -9.19 -4.47 12.76
C ILE A 27 -9.10 -2.95 12.86
N GLU A 28 -7.90 -2.38 12.98
CA GLU A 28 -7.72 -0.92 13.03
C GLU A 28 -8.04 -0.25 11.69
N ILE A 29 -7.77 -0.93 10.56
CA ILE A 29 -8.21 -0.48 9.22
C ILE A 29 -9.73 -0.48 9.12
N LEU A 30 -10.39 -1.56 9.59
CA LEU A 30 -11.85 -1.62 9.62
C LEU A 30 -12.44 -0.56 10.56
N ALA A 31 -11.78 -0.27 11.69
CA ALA A 31 -12.17 0.80 12.60
C ALA A 31 -12.03 2.18 11.94
N ALA A 32 -11.00 2.40 11.11
CA ALA A 32 -10.85 3.62 10.32
C ALA A 32 -11.99 3.82 9.31
N LEU A 33 -12.53 2.73 8.74
CA LEU A 33 -13.69 2.75 7.84
C LEU A 33 -15.03 2.86 8.59
N ALA A 34 -15.04 2.62 9.90
CA ALA A 34 -16.27 2.67 10.69
C ALA A 34 -16.73 4.12 10.94
N PRO A 35 -18.04 4.36 11.19
CA PRO A 35 -18.62 5.71 11.29
C PRO A 35 -17.97 6.64 12.34
N LYS A 36 -17.33 6.08 13.37
CA LYS A 36 -16.68 6.86 14.43
C LYS A 36 -15.48 7.66 13.92
N PHE A 37 -14.68 7.05 13.05
CA PHE A 37 -13.45 7.63 12.54
C PHE A 37 -13.60 8.06 11.08
N ASP A 38 -14.35 7.27 10.29
CA ASP A 38 -14.83 7.55 8.94
C ASP A 38 -13.77 8.20 8.05
N ILE A 39 -12.86 7.37 7.54
CA ILE A 39 -11.86 7.76 6.56
C ILE A 39 -12.47 8.06 5.18
N GLU A 40 -13.72 7.62 4.91
CA GLU A 40 -14.40 7.84 3.64
C GLU A 40 -14.68 9.33 3.38
N ARG A 41 -14.70 10.17 4.42
CA ARG A 41 -14.76 11.64 4.28
C ARG A 41 -13.65 12.24 3.41
N PHE A 42 -12.51 11.55 3.30
CA PHE A 42 -11.38 11.94 2.46
C PHE A 42 -11.49 11.37 1.03
N GLY A 43 -12.60 10.70 0.70
CA GLY A 43 -12.82 9.98 -0.55
C GLY A 43 -12.15 8.61 -0.61
N MET A 44 -11.69 8.10 0.53
CA MET A 44 -11.02 6.82 0.67
C MET A 44 -12.01 5.67 0.74
N LEU A 45 -12.03 4.81 -0.28
CA LEU A 45 -12.87 3.62 -0.31
C LEU A 45 -12.00 2.38 -0.43
N ASN A 46 -12.28 1.37 0.39
CA ASN A 46 -11.62 0.07 0.27
C ASN A 46 -12.24 -0.73 -0.87
N ARG A 47 -11.43 -1.16 -1.84
CA ARG A 47 -11.83 -1.91 -3.02
C ARG A 47 -11.00 -3.19 -3.13
N GLY A 48 -11.65 -4.29 -3.50
CA GLY A 48 -10.98 -5.58 -3.68
C GLY A 48 -10.31 -5.77 -5.04
N ASN A 49 -10.46 -4.83 -5.98
CA ASN A 49 -9.91 -4.96 -7.32
C ASN A 49 -8.61 -4.12 -7.46
N PRO A 50 -7.45 -4.75 -7.71
CA PRO A 50 -6.19 -4.03 -7.89
C PRO A 50 -6.22 -3.06 -9.07
N LYS A 51 -6.92 -3.39 -10.16
CA LYS A 51 -6.96 -2.55 -11.37
C LYS A 51 -7.70 -1.23 -11.16
N GLN A 52 -8.47 -1.10 -10.08
CA GLN A 52 -9.24 0.10 -9.75
C GLN A 52 -8.63 0.88 -8.60
N SER A 53 -7.59 0.35 -7.93
CA SER A 53 -7.08 0.91 -6.68
C SER A 53 -5.83 1.76 -6.91
N ASP A 54 -5.68 2.82 -6.14
CA ASP A 54 -4.55 3.77 -6.24
C ASP A 54 -3.55 3.59 -5.09
N ILE A 55 -4.01 3.17 -3.91
CA ILE A 55 -3.18 2.99 -2.72
C ILE A 55 -3.18 1.51 -2.32
N LEU A 56 -2.00 0.90 -2.23
CA LEU A 56 -1.81 -0.46 -1.74
C LEU A 56 -1.48 -0.40 -0.24
N LEU A 57 -2.40 -0.84 0.60
CA LEU A 57 -2.22 -0.89 2.05
C LEU A 57 -1.89 -2.32 2.47
N VAL A 58 -0.63 -2.54 2.89
CA VAL A 58 -0.09 -3.86 3.22
C VAL A 58 0.02 -4.02 4.74
N THR A 59 -0.51 -5.13 5.26
CA THR A 59 -0.42 -5.48 6.68
C THR A 59 0.26 -6.82 6.90
N GLY A 60 0.85 -6.97 8.09
CA GLY A 60 1.47 -8.22 8.54
C GLY A 60 2.91 -8.41 8.04
N PRO A 61 3.59 -9.46 8.53
CA PRO A 61 4.87 -9.87 7.97
C PRO A 61 4.63 -10.46 6.58
N VAL A 62 5.54 -10.27 5.63
CA VAL A 62 5.39 -10.88 4.31
C VAL A 62 5.76 -12.35 4.40
N THR A 63 4.77 -13.24 4.32
CA THR A 63 5.06 -14.68 4.27
C THR A 63 5.56 -15.09 2.90
N LYS A 64 6.40 -16.13 2.84
CA LYS A 64 6.91 -16.71 1.59
C LYS A 64 5.81 -17.05 0.59
N ARG A 65 4.64 -17.48 1.08
CA ARG A 65 3.47 -17.81 0.24
C ARG A 65 2.78 -16.57 -0.36
N CYS A 66 2.80 -15.45 0.36
CA CYS A 66 2.16 -14.21 -0.09
C CYS A 66 3.08 -13.35 -0.96
N ARG A 67 4.39 -13.61 -1.00
CA ARG A 67 5.38 -12.83 -1.75
C ARG A 67 4.99 -12.60 -3.20
N ASP A 68 4.73 -13.68 -3.95
CA ASP A 68 4.44 -13.57 -5.39
C ASP A 68 3.09 -12.90 -5.66
N VAL A 69 2.11 -13.14 -4.77
CA VAL A 69 0.79 -12.49 -4.84
C VAL A 69 0.92 -10.99 -4.61
N LEU A 70 1.67 -10.57 -3.58
CA LEU A 70 1.91 -9.15 -3.29
C LEU A 70 2.57 -8.44 -4.48
N ARG A 71 3.60 -9.08 -5.06
CA ARG A 71 4.29 -8.58 -6.26
C ARG A 71 3.33 -8.41 -7.43
N ARG A 72 2.47 -9.41 -7.66
CA ARG A 72 1.47 -9.37 -8.72
C ARG A 72 0.43 -8.27 -8.52
N LEU A 73 -0.11 -8.12 -7.31
CA LEU A 73 -1.05 -7.04 -6.99
C LEU A 73 -0.42 -5.67 -7.26
N TYR A 74 0.83 -5.46 -6.86
CA TYR A 74 1.54 -4.22 -7.13
C TYR A 74 1.70 -3.97 -8.64
N ILE A 75 2.04 -4.98 -9.43
CA ILE A 75 2.18 -4.85 -10.89
C ILE A 75 0.84 -4.53 -11.56
N GLU A 76 -0.23 -5.22 -11.18
CA GLU A 76 -1.57 -5.07 -11.77
C GLU A 76 -2.23 -3.71 -11.45
N MET A 77 -1.77 -3.01 -10.41
CA MET A 77 -2.27 -1.69 -10.06
C MET A 77 -1.84 -0.60 -11.06
N PRO A 78 -2.79 0.26 -11.49
CA PRO A 78 -2.50 1.33 -12.43
C PRO A 78 -1.57 2.36 -11.79
N GLU A 79 -0.67 2.91 -12.58
CA GLU A 79 0.09 4.07 -12.15
C GLU A 79 -0.84 5.31 -12.22
N PRO A 80 -0.92 6.17 -11.19
CA PRO A 80 0.07 6.35 -10.14
C PRO A 80 -0.36 5.54 -8.93
N LYS A 81 0.55 4.77 -8.36
CA LYS A 81 0.26 4.04 -7.13
C LYS A 81 1.15 4.44 -5.97
N VAL A 82 0.61 4.26 -4.77
CA VAL A 82 1.33 4.48 -3.51
C VAL A 82 1.23 3.23 -2.66
N VAL A 83 2.35 2.81 -2.07
CA VAL A 83 2.41 1.65 -1.18
C VAL A 83 2.55 2.14 0.25
N VAL A 84 1.63 1.70 1.10
CA VAL A 84 1.59 1.98 2.54
C VAL A 84 1.80 0.68 3.27
N ALA A 85 2.85 0.60 4.10
CA ALA A 85 3.10 -0.54 4.96
C ALA A 85 2.70 -0.20 6.39
N MET A 86 1.78 -0.99 6.95
CA MET A 86 1.19 -0.74 8.26
C MET A 86 1.59 -1.79 9.29
N GLY A 87 2.11 -1.29 10.41
CA GLY A 87 2.49 -2.08 11.57
C GLY A 87 3.95 -2.54 11.57
N ALA A 88 4.44 -2.90 12.75
CA ALA A 88 5.82 -3.33 12.98
C ALA A 88 6.19 -4.58 12.17
N CYS A 89 5.23 -5.47 11.94
CA CYS A 89 5.44 -6.67 11.13
C CYS A 89 5.65 -6.34 9.65
N ALA A 90 4.89 -5.39 9.09
CA ALA A 90 5.09 -4.95 7.71
C ALA A 90 6.41 -4.17 7.55
N HIS A 91 6.86 -3.48 8.60
CA HIS A 91 8.12 -2.74 8.60
C HIS A 91 9.37 -3.62 8.47
N GLY A 92 9.45 -4.68 9.26
CA GLY A 92 10.64 -5.51 9.25
C GLY A 92 10.43 -6.87 9.89
N GLY A 93 9.25 -7.48 9.72
CA GLY A 93 8.90 -8.77 10.31
C GLY A 93 8.39 -8.71 11.75
N GLY A 94 8.63 -7.62 12.49
CA GLY A 94 8.14 -7.45 13.86
C GLY A 94 8.64 -8.57 14.78
N ILE A 95 7.73 -9.19 15.54
CA ILE A 95 8.06 -10.36 16.38
C ILE A 95 8.42 -11.61 15.56
N PHE A 96 8.02 -11.67 14.29
CA PHE A 96 8.28 -12.79 13.37
C PHE A 96 9.53 -12.57 12.51
N ARG A 97 10.35 -11.57 12.84
CA ARG A 97 11.60 -11.30 12.14
C ARG A 97 12.49 -12.55 12.17
N ASP A 98 13.05 -12.87 11.02
CA ASP A 98 13.98 -13.99 10.79
C ASP A 98 13.38 -15.39 11.00
N PHE A 99 12.04 -15.49 11.04
CA PHE A 99 11.38 -16.79 11.02
C PHE A 99 11.48 -17.42 9.62
N TYR A 100 11.62 -18.75 9.57
CA TYR A 100 11.89 -19.52 8.34
C TYR A 100 10.89 -19.28 7.18
N HIS A 101 9.67 -18.84 7.48
CA HIS A 101 8.59 -18.65 6.52
C HIS A 101 8.25 -17.17 6.23
N VAL A 102 9.00 -16.23 6.79
CA VAL A 102 8.79 -14.79 6.70
C VAL A 102 9.94 -14.15 5.92
N GLU A 103 9.60 -13.22 5.03
CA GLU A 103 10.50 -12.43 4.19
C GLU A 103 10.83 -11.06 4.79
N ASN A 104 10.59 -10.92 6.10
CA ASN A 104 10.75 -9.71 6.89
C ASN A 104 9.87 -8.56 6.37
N GLY A 105 10.45 -7.39 6.08
CA GLY A 105 9.72 -6.19 5.72
C GLY A 105 9.17 -6.20 4.29
N VAL A 106 8.09 -5.45 4.06
CA VAL A 106 7.46 -5.29 2.73
C VAL A 106 8.43 -4.72 1.70
N ASP A 107 9.37 -3.89 2.14
CA ASP A 107 10.37 -3.21 1.30
C ASP A 107 11.34 -4.18 0.58
N ASN A 108 11.48 -5.41 1.09
CA ASN A 108 12.27 -6.44 0.42
C ASN A 108 11.59 -6.96 -0.87
N ILE A 109 10.29 -6.71 -1.06
CA ILE A 109 9.47 -7.27 -2.13
C ILE A 109 8.97 -6.17 -3.08
N ILE A 110 8.45 -5.06 -2.54
CA ILE A 110 7.91 -3.94 -3.31
C ILE A 110 8.35 -2.61 -2.66
N PRO A 111 8.52 -1.52 -3.44
CA PRO A 111 8.93 -0.24 -2.88
C PRO A 111 7.82 0.33 -1.99
N VAL A 112 8.18 0.71 -0.75
CA VAL A 112 7.25 1.32 0.21
C VAL A 112 7.40 2.84 0.20
N ASP A 113 6.28 3.57 0.13
CA ASP A 113 6.27 5.03 0.16
C ASP A 113 5.98 5.60 1.57
N VAL A 114 5.08 4.96 2.31
CA VAL A 114 4.66 5.41 3.65
C VAL A 114 4.71 4.25 4.63
N TRP A 115 5.27 4.52 5.81
CA TRP A 115 5.32 3.61 6.93
C TRP A 115 4.41 4.10 8.06
N ILE A 116 3.49 3.24 8.51
CA ILE A 116 2.63 3.51 9.67
C ILE A 116 3.13 2.65 10.84
N PRO A 117 3.88 3.22 11.81
CA PRO A 117 4.41 2.45 12.93
C PRO A 117 3.31 2.04 13.93
N GLY A 118 3.45 0.86 14.55
CA GLY A 118 2.55 0.39 15.62
C GLY A 118 2.39 -1.14 15.67
N CYS A 119 1.74 -1.67 16.72
CA CYS A 119 1.45 -3.10 16.86
C CYS A 119 0.20 -3.37 17.74
N ALA A 120 -1.03 -3.12 17.28
CA ALA A 120 -1.38 -2.42 16.04
C ALA A 120 -1.28 -0.89 16.22
N PRO A 121 -1.13 -0.10 15.14
CA PRO A 121 -1.22 1.36 15.22
C PRO A 121 -2.58 1.80 15.74
N ARG A 122 -2.64 2.94 16.43
CA ARG A 122 -3.93 3.59 16.75
C ARG A 122 -4.61 4.06 15.46
N VAL A 123 -5.93 4.02 15.41
CA VAL A 123 -6.72 4.46 14.24
C VAL A 123 -6.34 5.87 13.78
N GLU A 124 -6.06 6.79 14.70
CA GLU A 124 -5.64 8.16 14.38
C GLU A 124 -4.32 8.17 13.58
N ALA A 125 -3.36 7.33 13.95
CA ALA A 125 -2.10 7.17 13.23
C ALA A 125 -2.31 6.52 11.84
N VAL A 126 -3.32 5.64 11.71
CA VAL A 126 -3.71 5.09 10.41
C VAL A 126 -4.22 6.20 9.50
N ILE A 127 -5.12 7.04 9.99
CA ILE A 127 -5.69 8.16 9.21
C ILE A 127 -4.58 9.14 8.80
N ASP A 128 -3.71 9.53 9.73
CA ASP A 128 -2.60 10.44 9.44
C ASP A 128 -1.65 9.86 8.37
N GLY A 129 -1.31 8.57 8.48
CA GLY A 129 -0.50 7.88 7.48
C GLY A 129 -1.16 7.82 6.11
N MET A 130 -2.47 7.59 6.06
CA MET A 130 -3.23 7.58 4.80
C MET A 130 -3.35 8.97 4.19
N VAL A 131 -3.52 10.02 5.00
CA VAL A 131 -3.50 11.41 4.52
C VAL A 131 -2.13 11.76 3.94
N GLU A 132 -1.03 11.32 4.57
CA GLU A 132 0.31 11.49 4.02
C GLU A 132 0.49 10.72 2.70
N ALA A 133 -0.05 9.50 2.60
CA ALA A 133 -0.04 8.73 1.36
C ALA A 133 -0.72 9.48 0.19
N VAL A 134 -1.82 10.19 0.45
CA VAL A 134 -2.49 11.03 -0.56
C VAL A 134 -1.61 12.21 -0.99
N LYS A 135 -0.84 12.82 -0.08
CA LYS A 135 0.10 13.89 -0.43
C LYS A 135 1.21 13.37 -1.33
N ILE A 136 1.78 12.21 -1.04
CA ILE A 136 2.77 11.56 -1.89
C ILE A 136 2.16 11.21 -3.26
N TRP A 137 0.94 10.69 -3.27
CA TRP A 137 0.23 10.38 -4.51
C TRP A 137 -0.02 11.64 -5.37
N GLU A 138 -0.35 12.78 -4.74
CA GLU A 138 -0.47 14.07 -5.44
C GLU A 138 0.86 14.49 -6.08
N LYS A 139 1.99 14.30 -5.38
CA LYS A 139 3.34 14.58 -5.90
C LYS A 139 3.66 13.65 -7.09
N LYS A 140 3.52 12.34 -6.92
CA LYS A 140 3.71 11.34 -7.99
C LYS A 140 2.84 11.61 -9.21
N THR A 141 1.61 12.09 -9.01
CA THR A 141 0.71 12.45 -10.11
C THR A 141 1.22 13.66 -10.91
N LYS A 142 1.84 14.65 -10.26
CA LYS A 142 2.46 15.80 -10.93
C LYS A 142 3.74 15.39 -11.66
N GLU A 143 4.52 14.50 -11.06
CA GLU A 143 5.78 14.00 -11.62
C GLU A 143 5.60 12.96 -12.73
N LYS A 144 4.39 12.42 -12.87
CA LYS A 144 4.07 11.29 -13.74
C LYS A 144 4.19 11.51 -15.24
N GLU A 145 4.22 12.77 -15.70
CA GLU A 145 4.66 13.07 -17.06
C GLU A 145 6.11 12.59 -17.30
N TYR A 146 6.89 12.35 -16.25
CA TYR A 146 8.31 11.98 -16.27
C TYR A 146 8.60 10.49 -15.96
N MET A 147 7.70 9.75 -15.28
CA MET A 147 7.97 8.39 -14.74
C MET A 147 7.76 7.21 -15.70
N ARG A 148 7.37 7.46 -16.97
CA ARG A 148 7.02 6.39 -17.93
C ARG A 148 8.20 5.46 -18.28
N GLY A 149 9.44 5.88 -18.02
CA GLY A 149 10.66 5.06 -18.22
C GLY A 149 11.08 4.22 -17.01
N HIS A 150 10.86 4.72 -15.77
CA HIS A 150 11.35 4.06 -14.55
C HIS A 150 10.56 2.79 -14.18
N SER A 151 9.33 2.67 -14.67
CA SER A 151 8.48 1.50 -14.42
C SER A 151 9.02 0.23 -15.07
N VAL A 152 9.72 0.31 -16.21
CA VAL A 152 10.14 -0.88 -16.96
C VAL A 152 11.22 -1.65 -16.21
N GLU A 153 12.28 -0.99 -15.74
CA GLU A 153 13.35 -1.63 -14.96
C GLU A 153 12.85 -2.20 -13.62
N LEU A 154 11.88 -1.52 -12.98
CA LEU A 154 11.25 -2.03 -11.76
C LEU A 154 10.42 -3.28 -12.05
N LEU A 155 9.64 -3.28 -13.15
CA LEU A 155 8.85 -4.44 -13.57
C LEU A 155 9.74 -5.63 -13.93
N GLU A 156 10.88 -5.41 -14.59
CA GLU A 156 11.88 -6.45 -14.87
C GLU A 156 12.49 -7.02 -13.59
N LYS A 157 12.87 -6.17 -12.62
CA LYS A 157 13.35 -6.61 -11.30
C LYS A 157 12.29 -7.40 -10.53
N LEU A 158 11.03 -6.99 -10.65
CA LEU A 158 9.88 -7.70 -10.10
C LEU A 158 9.47 -8.88 -10.97
N GLY A 159 10.30 -9.34 -11.92
CA GLY A 159 10.10 -10.54 -12.71
C GLY A 159 8.77 -10.59 -13.47
N ALA A 160 8.21 -9.42 -13.81
CA ALA A 160 7.12 -9.29 -14.76
C ALA A 160 7.72 -9.54 -16.15
N ARG A 161 7.84 -10.82 -16.51
CA ARG A 161 8.18 -11.20 -17.88
C ARG A 161 7.01 -10.77 -18.77
N ASN A 162 7.30 -10.03 -19.83
CA ASN A 162 6.34 -9.79 -20.91
C ASN A 162 6.08 -11.13 -21.59
N ASP A 163 5.23 -11.94 -21.00
CA ASP A 163 4.69 -13.13 -21.63
C ASP A 163 3.37 -12.66 -22.29
N ASP A 164 3.48 -12.27 -23.55
CA ASP A 164 2.47 -12.16 -24.63
C ASP A 164 0.99 -11.87 -24.26
#